data_AF-A0AAV0W2I5-F1
#
_entry.id   AF-A0AAV0W2I5-F1
#
_cell.length_a   1.000
_cell.length_b   1.000
_cell.length_c   1.000
_cell.angle_alpha   90.00
_cell.angle_beta   90.00
_cell.angle_gamma   90.00
#
_symmetry.space_group_name_H-M   'P 1'
#
loop_
_entity.id
_entity.type
_entity.pdbx_description
1 polymer ?
#
loop_
_entity_poly.entity_id
_entity_poly.type
_entity_poly.pdbx_seq_one_letter_code
_entity_poly.pdbx_strand_id
1 'polypeptide(L)'
;MPKVKKAHCYVRDYPGVFRTDGAILFCTFCETNVSCDRKSQITQHLGTSKHIENSKLKSNKDQVSQQFIKNHLIKLEQIIKI
;
A
#
# COMPACT_ATOMS: atom_id res chain seq x y z
N MET A 1 29.21 -8.83 6.03
CA MET A 1 28.00 -7.99 5.83
C MET A 1 26.81 -8.73 6.43
N PRO A 2 25.97 -8.10 7.28
CA PRO A 2 24.78 -8.75 7.81
C PRO A 2 23.83 -9.08 6.66
N LYS A 3 23.35 -10.31 6.58
CA LYS A 3 22.38 -10.73 5.55
C LYS A 3 21.03 -10.06 5.85
N VAL A 4 20.84 -8.84 5.35
CA VAL A 4 19.53 -8.18 5.40
C VAL A 4 18.56 -9.10 4.66
N LYS A 5 17.53 -9.60 5.36
CA LYS A 5 16.58 -10.54 4.76
C LYS A 5 15.88 -9.84 3.59
N LYS A 6 15.89 -10.47 2.40
CA LYS A 6 15.40 -9.90 1.12
C LYS A 6 14.00 -9.25 1.22
N ALA A 7 13.11 -9.82 2.03
CA ALA A 7 11.77 -9.28 2.24
C ALA A 7 11.76 -7.83 2.78
N HIS A 8 12.67 -7.49 3.71
CA HIS A 8 12.76 -6.13 4.24
C HIS A 8 13.19 -5.10 3.19
N CYS A 9 14.01 -5.50 2.21
CA CYS A 9 14.37 -4.61 1.10
C CYS A 9 13.12 -4.24 0.29
N TYR A 10 12.28 -5.21 -0.06
CA TYR A 10 11.07 -4.94 -0.84
C TYR A 10 10.01 -4.16 -0.06
N VAL A 11 9.89 -4.33 1.27
CA VAL A 11 9.01 -3.48 2.07
C VAL A 11 9.48 -2.02 2.09
N ARG A 12 10.80 -1.80 2.12
CA ARG A 12 11.38 -0.45 2.04
C ARG A 12 11.25 0.16 0.66
N ASP A 13 11.48 -0.63 -0.39
CA ASP A 13 11.45 -0.17 -1.78
C ASP A 13 10.00 0.09 -2.27
N TYR A 14 9.01 -0.59 -1.68
CA TYR A 14 7.59 -0.46 -2.01
C TYR A 14 6.75 -0.25 -0.75
N PRO A 15 6.84 0.94 -0.11
CA PRO A 15 6.13 1.23 1.13
C PRO A 15 4.61 1.14 0.92
N GLY A 16 3.92 0.51 1.88
CA GLY A 16 2.45 0.32 1.83
C GLY A 16 1.97 -0.79 0.92
N VAL A 17 2.78 -1.23 -0.06
CA VAL A 17 2.46 -2.33 -0.99
C VAL A 17 2.71 -3.70 -0.36
N PHE A 18 3.85 -3.83 0.33
CA PHE A 18 4.25 -5.07 0.98
C PHE A 18 4.39 -4.90 2.48
N ARG A 19 4.21 -6.01 3.19
CA ARG A 19 4.53 -6.17 4.61
C ARG A 19 5.31 -7.47 4.81
N THR A 20 6.09 -7.52 5.89
CA THR A 20 6.85 -8.71 6.24
C THR A 20 6.93 -8.86 7.75
N ASP A 21 6.87 -10.10 8.22
CA ASP A 21 7.22 -10.53 9.58
C ASP A 21 8.70 -10.96 9.69
N GLY A 22 9.46 -10.80 8.61
CA GLY A 22 10.85 -11.24 8.49
C GLY A 22 11.01 -12.68 7.97
N ALA A 23 9.93 -13.39 7.66
CA ALA A 23 9.95 -14.70 7.01
C ALA A 23 9.26 -14.67 5.64
N ILE A 24 8.08 -14.03 5.55
CA ILE A 24 7.29 -13.97 4.32
C ILE A 24 7.13 -12.52 3.82
N LEU A 25 7.01 -12.36 2.50
CA LEU A 25 6.62 -11.09 1.90
C LEU A 25 5.12 -11.18 1.56
N PHE A 26 4.32 -10.31 2.15
CA PHE A 26 2.87 -10.29 1.99
C PHE A 26 2.43 -9.04 1.22
N CYS A 27 1.56 -9.18 0.22
CA CYS A 27 1.00 -8.03 -0.49
C CYS A 27 -0.30 -7.55 0.15
N THR A 28 -0.36 -6.27 0.50
CA THR A 28 -1.53 -5.64 1.14
C THR A 28 -2.72 -5.43 0.21
N PHE A 29 -2.48 -5.37 -1.10
CA PHE A 29 -3.52 -5.21 -2.12
C PHE A 29 -4.09 -6.54 -2.58
N CYS A 30 -3.24 -7.56 -2.71
CA CYS A 30 -3.64 -8.88 -3.20
C CYS A 30 -4.08 -9.82 -2.07
N GLU A 31 -3.72 -9.49 -0.82
CA GLU A 31 -3.94 -10.30 0.38
C GLU A 31 -3.34 -11.71 0.26
N THR A 32 -2.17 -11.80 -0.39
CA THR A 32 -1.48 -13.06 -0.67
C THR A 32 0.01 -12.97 -0.37
N ASN A 33 0.60 -14.12 -0.05
CA ASN A 33 2.04 -14.29 0.03
C ASN A 33 2.67 -14.16 -1.36
N VAL A 34 3.80 -13.46 -1.44
CA VAL A 34 4.56 -13.24 -2.66
C VAL A 34 5.96 -13.79 -2.48
N SER A 35 6.38 -14.67 -3.39
CA SER A 35 7.75 -15.18 -3.40
C SER A 35 8.72 -14.04 -3.69
N CYS A 36 9.78 -13.94 -2.88
CA CYS A 36 10.76 -12.85 -2.96
C CYS A 36 12.19 -13.32 -3.21
N ASP A 37 12.33 -14.56 -3.71
CA ASP A 37 13.63 -15.18 -4.00
C ASP A 37 14.38 -14.43 -5.11
N ARG A 38 13.63 -13.96 -6.11
CA ARG A 38 14.12 -13.22 -7.28
C ARG A 38 13.32 -11.95 -7.48
N LYS A 39 14.00 -10.88 -7.90
CA LYS A 39 13.37 -9.59 -8.23
C LYS A 39 12.29 -9.73 -9.31
N SER A 40 12.47 -10.66 -10.26
CA SER A 40 11.50 -10.93 -11.33
C SER A 40 10.12 -11.36 -10.80
N GLN A 41 10.07 -12.08 -9.67
CA GLN A 41 8.80 -12.50 -9.05
C GLN A 41 8.03 -11.30 -8.51
N ILE A 42 8.74 -10.33 -7.92
CA ILE A 42 8.16 -9.08 -7.44
C ILE A 42 7.64 -8.23 -8.60
N THR A 43 8.46 -8.03 -9.63
CA THR A 43 8.03 -7.25 -10.80
C THR A 43 6.86 -7.90 -11.52
N GLN A 44 6.85 -9.24 -11.63
CA GLN A 44 5.73 -9.97 -12.20
C GLN A 44 4.46 -9.79 -11.37
N HIS A 45 4.55 -9.93 -10.04
CA HIS A 45 3.41 -9.73 -9.15
C HIS A 45 2.78 -8.34 -9.32
N LEU A 46 3.62 -7.28 -9.31
CA LEU A 46 3.18 -5.89 -9.49
C LEU A 46 2.53 -5.64 -10.86
N GLY A 47 2.98 -6.36 -11.89
CA GLY A 47 2.44 -6.27 -13.25
C GLY A 47 1.17 -7.08 -13.50
N THR A 48 0.70 -7.88 -12.54
CA THR A 48 -0.53 -8.66 -12.73
C THR A 48 -1.78 -7.77 -12.74
N SER A 49 -2.76 -8.09 -13.59
CA SER A 49 -4.03 -7.36 -13.65
C SER A 49 -4.72 -7.28 -12.29
N LYS A 50 -4.70 -8.39 -11.54
CA LYS A 50 -5.23 -8.45 -10.16
C LYS A 50 -4.62 -7.38 -9.25
N HIS A 51 -3.29 -7.26 -9.27
CA HIS A 51 -2.60 -6.25 -8.46
C HIS A 51 -2.99 -4.84 -8.91
N ILE A 52 -2.97 -4.57 -10.21
CA ILE A 52 -3.27 -3.25 -10.79
C ILE A 52 -4.69 -2.81 -10.44
N GLU A 53 -5.67 -3.70 -10.57
CA GLU A 53 -7.08 -3.45 -10.24
C GLU A 53 -7.25 -3.18 -8.74
N ASN A 54 -6.69 -4.04 -7.88
CA ASN A 54 -6.81 -3.88 -6.42
C ASN A 54 -6.14 -2.59 -5.93
N SER A 55 -4.98 -2.23 -6.49
CA SER A 55 -4.28 -0.98 -6.17
C SER A 55 -5.11 0.25 -6.54
N LYS A 56 -5.81 0.23 -7.69
CA LYS A 56 -6.73 1.31 -8.11
C LYS A 56 -7.95 1.43 -7.19
N LEU A 57 -8.53 0.30 -6.77
CA LEU A 57 -9.68 0.27 -5.86
C LEU A 57 -9.34 0.82 -4.48
N LYS A 58 -8.19 0.45 -3.93
CA LYS A 58 -7.74 0.93 -2.61
C LYS A 58 -7.47 2.44 -2.62
N SER A 59 -6.82 2.94 -3.67
CA SER A 59 -6.57 4.38 -3.86
C SER A 59 -7.87 5.19 -3.87
N ASN A 60 -8.92 4.70 -4.55
CA ASN A 60 -10.22 5.36 -4.55
C ASN A 60 -10.88 5.39 -3.16
N LYS A 61 -10.77 4.30 -2.40
CA LYS A 61 -11.36 4.22 -1.06
C LYS A 61 -10.75 5.26 -0.11
N ASP A 62 -9.44 5.47 -0.18
CA ASP A 62 -8.75 6.48 0.62
C ASP A 62 -9.13 7.92 0.22
N GLN A 63 -9.52 8.16 -1.03
CA GLN A 63 -10.02 9.46 -1.46
C GLN A 63 -11.44 9.75 -0.93
N VAL A 64 -12.34 8.77 -0.99
CA VAL A 64 -13.72 8.92 -0.48
C VAL A 64 -13.73 9.18 1.03
N SER A 65 -12.90 8.48 1.81
CA SER A 65 -12.79 8.70 3.25
C SER A 65 -12.23 10.09 3.60
N GLN A 66 -11.32 10.63 2.79
CA GLN A 66 -10.79 11.98 3.00
C GLN A 66 -11.76 13.10 2.61
N GLN A 67 -12.64 12.87 1.63
CA GLN A 67 -13.63 13.88 1.21
C GLN A 67 -14.60 14.22 2.35
N PHE A 68 -14.99 13.24 3.17
CA PHE A 68 -15.89 13.45 4.30
C PHE A 68 -15.27 14.33 5.40
N ILE A 69 -13.99 14.09 5.74
CA ILE A 69 -13.30 14.84 6.79
C ILE A 69 -13.05 16.29 6.34
N LYS A 70 -12.61 16.49 5.10
CA LYS A 70 -12.37 17.84 4.55
C LYS A 70 -13.65 18.67 4.54
N ASN A 71 -14.77 18.10 4.10
CA ASN A 71 -16.05 18.81 4.05
C ASN A 71 -16.59 19.17 5.45
N HIS A 72 -16.26 18.38 6.47
CA HIS A 72 -16.64 18.70 7.85
C HIS A 72 -15.76 19.81 8.45
N LEU A 73 -14.43 19.75 8.26
CA LEU A 73 -13.50 20.78 8.76
C LEU A 73 -13.77 22.15 8.11
N ILE A 74 -14.04 22.19 6.81
CA ILE A 74 -14.37 23.43 6.08
C ILE A 74 -15.64 24.08 6.65
N LYS A 75 -16.64 23.29 7.09
CA LYS A 75 -17.86 23.82 7.73
C LYS A 75 -17.59 24.41 9.11
N LEU A 76 -16.66 23.84 9.89
CA LEU A 76 -16.33 24.35 11.23
C LEU A 76 -15.57 25.68 11.16
N GLU A 77 -14.67 25.85 10.18
CA GLU A 77 -13.93 27.10 9.97
C GLU A 77 -14.83 28.28 9.54
N GLN A 78 -15.96 28.00 8.89
CA GLN A 78 -16.94 29.03 8.51
C GLN A 78 -17.78 29.54 9.70
N ILE A 79 -17.92 28.74 10.76
CA ILE A 79 -18.74 29.09 11.94
C ILE A 79 -17.97 30.00 12.91
N ILE A 80 -16.64 29.86 12.99
CA ILE A 80 -15.77 30.61 13.91
C ILE A 80 -15.45 32.04 13.41
N LYS A 81 -15.79 32.36 12.15
CA LYS A 81 -15.55 33.68 11.53
C LYS A 81 -16.70 34.68 11.67
N ILE A 82 -17.69 34.41 12.54
CA ILE A 82 -18.81 35.31 12.83
C ILE A 82 -18.62 35.95 14.20
#